data_AF-A0AAQ3Y574-F1
#
_entry.id   AF-A0AAQ3Y574-F1
#
_cell.length_a   1.000
_cell.length_b   1.000
_cell.length_c   1.000
_cell.angle_alpha   90.00
_cell.angle_beta   90.00
_cell.angle_gamma   90.00
#
_symmetry.space_group_name_H-M   'P 1'
#
loop_
_entity.id
_entity.type
_entity.pdbx_description
1 polymer ?
#
loop_
_entity_poly.entity_id
_entity_poly.type
_entity_poly.pdbx_seq_one_letter_code
_entity_poly.pdbx_strand_id
1 'polypeptide(L)'
;MNKEHFLIELKIYLKPLTAQQQAFILNKYETIFEERSTAGETEEEIAKSLGKPRGIAEEILQEFDITVPEKKLERDGWQEFQPVTNDDYYYEEIPEHPYEDAYRSYERPRHSGFTRFFQVAGVLSFNFLLMFWLIFAFTMVLFSCWLVAIVFLFSPILGGISVFSGFNDGTMFQLFVSVFLSGSGIIGLLILTPLTKFFGKALRRYLQWNIRVLRGEI
;
A
#
# COMPACT_ATOMS: atom_id res chain seq x y z
N MET A 1 -43.98 -11.32 -0.78
CA MET A 1 -42.98 -12.24 -1.39
C MET A 1 -43.74 -13.41 -1.96
N ASN A 2 -43.55 -13.71 -3.23
CA ASN A 2 -44.32 -14.73 -3.97
C ASN A 2 -43.79 -16.15 -3.65
N LYS A 3 -44.65 -17.17 -3.77
CA LYS A 3 -44.32 -18.60 -3.67
C LYS A 3 -43.07 -18.97 -4.47
N GLU A 4 -42.97 -18.56 -5.74
CA GLU A 4 -41.82 -18.90 -6.59
C GLU A 4 -40.51 -18.35 -6.04
N HIS A 5 -40.55 -17.09 -5.58
CA HIS A 5 -39.39 -16.43 -4.99
C HIS A 5 -38.93 -17.14 -3.71
N PHE A 6 -39.88 -17.60 -2.89
CA PHE A 6 -39.60 -18.37 -1.67
C PHE A 6 -38.88 -19.70 -1.97
N LEU A 7 -39.38 -20.45 -2.93
CA LEU A 7 -38.84 -21.76 -3.27
C LEU A 7 -37.47 -21.66 -3.95
N ILE A 8 -37.27 -20.66 -4.80
CA ILE A 8 -35.97 -20.40 -5.43
C ILE A 8 -34.92 -20.06 -4.36
N GLU A 9 -35.27 -19.17 -3.43
CA GLU A 9 -34.36 -18.76 -2.35
C GLU A 9 -34.04 -19.93 -1.41
N LEU A 10 -35.05 -20.74 -1.03
CA LEU A 10 -34.86 -21.96 -0.26
C LEU A 10 -33.97 -22.97 -1.00
N LYS A 11 -34.18 -23.15 -2.31
CA LYS A 11 -33.37 -24.04 -3.17
C LYS A 11 -31.89 -23.62 -3.19
N ILE A 12 -31.61 -22.32 -3.26
CA ILE A 12 -30.24 -21.79 -3.25
C ILE A 12 -29.53 -22.15 -1.93
N TYR A 13 -30.21 -21.98 -0.80
CA TYR A 13 -29.62 -22.27 0.51
C TYR A 13 -29.46 -23.79 0.77
N LEU A 14 -30.30 -24.63 0.17
CA LEU A 14 -30.22 -26.09 0.29
C LEU A 14 -29.25 -26.77 -0.70
N LYS A 15 -28.43 -26.00 -1.45
CA LYS A 15 -27.40 -26.54 -2.37
C LYS A 15 -26.46 -27.59 -1.76
N PRO A 16 -26.10 -27.55 -0.45
CA PRO A 16 -25.26 -28.58 0.16
C PRO A 16 -25.92 -29.97 0.27
N LEU A 17 -27.24 -30.08 0.14
CA LEU A 17 -27.96 -31.36 0.24
C LEU A 17 -27.91 -32.15 -1.08
N THR A 18 -28.14 -33.46 -0.97
CA THR A 18 -28.32 -34.32 -2.15
C THR A 18 -29.57 -33.91 -2.93
N ALA A 19 -29.57 -34.14 -4.25
CA ALA A 19 -30.69 -33.78 -5.12
C ALA A 19 -32.03 -34.39 -4.67
N GLN A 20 -32.00 -35.59 -4.09
CA GLN A 20 -33.18 -36.27 -3.56
C GLN A 20 -33.76 -35.59 -2.31
N GLN A 21 -32.90 -35.22 -1.36
CA GLN A 21 -33.31 -34.50 -0.14
C GLN A 21 -33.84 -33.10 -0.48
N GLN A 22 -33.16 -32.39 -1.37
CA GLN A 22 -33.58 -31.07 -1.82
C GLN A 22 -34.98 -31.12 -2.46
N ALA A 23 -35.24 -32.10 -3.34
CA ALA A 23 -36.54 -32.28 -3.97
C ALA A 23 -37.64 -32.60 -2.95
N PHE A 24 -37.35 -33.45 -1.97
CA PHE A 24 -38.29 -33.80 -0.90
C PHE A 24 -38.70 -32.57 -0.07
N ILE A 25 -37.72 -31.75 0.32
CA ILE A 25 -37.97 -30.54 1.11
C ILE A 25 -38.76 -29.51 0.30
N LEU A 26 -38.39 -29.27 -0.96
CA LEU A 26 -39.10 -28.34 -1.83
C LEU A 26 -40.56 -28.78 -2.04
N ASN A 27 -40.80 -30.08 -2.25
CA ASN A 27 -42.14 -30.62 -2.43
C ASN A 27 -43.00 -30.48 -1.16
N LYS A 28 -42.41 -30.64 0.03
CA LYS A 28 -43.09 -30.42 1.32
C LYS A 28 -43.59 -28.97 1.44
N TYR A 29 -42.76 -27.99 1.13
CA TYR A 29 -43.16 -26.58 1.17
C TYR A 29 -44.13 -26.22 0.05
N GLU A 30 -43.96 -26.78 -1.15
CA GLU A 30 -44.91 -26.65 -2.26
C GLU A 30 -46.33 -27.03 -1.82
N THR A 31 -46.45 -28.19 -1.17
CA THR A 31 -47.73 -28.72 -0.68
C THR A 31 -48.37 -27.80 0.36
N ILE A 32 -47.57 -27.20 1.26
CA ILE A 32 -48.07 -26.26 2.27
C ILE A 32 -48.61 -24.98 1.62
N PHE A 33 -47.91 -24.46 0.60
CA PHE A 33 -48.38 -23.30 -0.15
C PHE A 33 -49.67 -23.60 -0.91
N GLU A 34 -49.80 -24.78 -1.50
CA GLU A 34 -51.03 -25.21 -2.17
C GLU A 34 -52.20 -25.35 -1.19
N GLU A 35 -52.00 -26.03 -0.06
CA GLU A 35 -53.04 -26.23 0.96
C GLU A 35 -53.58 -24.91 1.50
N ARG A 36 -52.70 -23.97 1.86
CA ARG A 36 -53.11 -22.67 2.40
C ARG A 36 -53.66 -21.71 1.33
N SER A 37 -53.21 -21.85 0.09
CA SER A 37 -53.81 -21.14 -1.05
C SER A 37 -55.27 -21.59 -1.27
N THR A 38 -55.55 -22.90 -1.13
CA THR A 38 -56.94 -23.40 -1.21
C THR A 38 -57.81 -22.97 -0.02
N ALA A 39 -57.21 -22.66 1.13
CA ALA A 39 -57.89 -22.09 2.29
C ALA A 39 -58.19 -20.57 2.15
N GLY A 40 -57.75 -19.95 1.06
CA GLY A 40 -58.02 -18.54 0.75
C GLY A 40 -56.98 -17.54 1.29
N GLU A 41 -55.83 -18.01 1.79
CA GLU A 41 -54.73 -17.13 2.18
C GLU A 41 -53.95 -16.66 0.95
N THR A 42 -53.46 -15.42 0.99
CA THR A 42 -52.61 -14.92 -0.09
C THR A 42 -51.20 -15.48 0.02
N GLU A 43 -50.52 -15.71 -1.11
CA GLU A 43 -49.14 -16.25 -1.14
C GLU A 43 -48.17 -15.44 -0.28
N GLU A 44 -48.39 -14.12 -0.17
CA GLU A 44 -47.56 -13.24 0.64
C GLU A 44 -47.76 -13.45 2.15
N GLU A 45 -48.99 -13.71 2.58
CA GLU A 45 -49.33 -14.03 3.97
C GLU A 45 -48.77 -15.40 4.35
N ILE A 46 -48.86 -16.37 3.44
CA ILE A 46 -48.28 -17.70 3.62
C ILE A 46 -46.76 -17.58 3.80
N ALA A 47 -46.05 -16.90 2.91
CA ALA A 47 -44.61 -16.69 3.02
C ALA A 47 -44.22 -15.96 4.31
N LYS A 48 -45.01 -14.96 4.73
CA LYS A 48 -44.79 -14.22 5.99
C LYS A 48 -44.99 -15.08 7.23
N SER A 49 -45.95 -16.01 7.19
CA SER A 49 -46.23 -16.94 8.30
C SER A 49 -45.18 -18.05 8.44
N LEU A 50 -44.60 -18.50 7.32
CA LEU A 50 -43.54 -19.50 7.29
C LEU A 50 -42.19 -18.93 7.75
N GLY A 51 -41.95 -17.64 7.54
CA GLY A 51 -40.74 -16.96 7.98
C GLY A 51 -39.69 -16.80 6.87
N LYS A 52 -38.43 -16.60 7.24
CA LYS A 52 -37.34 -16.34 6.28
C LYS A 52 -36.80 -17.67 5.71
N PRO A 53 -36.75 -17.85 4.37
CA PRO A 53 -36.25 -19.08 3.73
C PRO A 53 -34.85 -19.48 4.22
N ARG A 54 -33.99 -18.49 4.47
CA ARG A 54 -32.65 -18.70 5.01
C ARG A 54 -32.64 -19.38 6.39
N GLY A 55 -33.52 -18.94 7.30
CA GLY A 55 -33.59 -19.52 8.65
C GLY A 55 -34.08 -20.96 8.62
N ILE A 56 -35.07 -21.23 7.76
CA ILE A 56 -35.57 -22.59 7.50
C ILE A 56 -34.47 -23.47 6.92
N ALA A 57 -33.69 -22.96 5.96
CA ALA A 57 -32.58 -23.71 5.38
C ALA A 57 -31.48 -24.00 6.41
N GLU A 58 -31.13 -23.04 7.28
CA GLU A 58 -30.16 -23.24 8.35
C GLU A 58 -30.62 -24.32 9.35
N GLU A 59 -31.89 -24.32 9.75
CA GLU A 59 -32.49 -25.33 10.64
C GLU A 59 -32.49 -26.72 10.01
N ILE A 60 -32.87 -26.83 8.74
CA ILE A 60 -32.86 -28.09 8.00
C ILE A 60 -31.43 -28.61 7.85
N LEU A 61 -30.46 -27.75 7.54
CA LEU A 61 -29.06 -28.15 7.39
C LEU A 61 -28.45 -28.62 8.73
N GLN A 62 -28.88 -28.03 9.85
CA GLN A 62 -28.54 -28.50 11.20
C GLN A 62 -29.14 -29.89 11.50
N GLU A 63 -30.38 -30.16 11.08
CA GLU A 63 -31.03 -31.46 11.27
C GLU A 63 -30.31 -32.60 10.52
N PHE A 64 -29.66 -32.29 9.38
CA PHE A 64 -28.88 -33.25 8.60
C PHE A 64 -27.39 -33.37 9.05
N ASP A 65 -26.99 -32.79 10.19
CA ASP A 65 -25.60 -32.73 10.69
C ASP A 65 -24.61 -32.07 9.70
N ILE A 66 -25.10 -31.25 8.76
CA ILE A 66 -24.27 -30.56 7.78
C ILE A 66 -23.89 -29.19 8.35
N THR A 67 -22.67 -29.09 8.87
CA THR A 67 -22.10 -27.81 9.27
C THR A 67 -21.83 -26.97 8.02
N VAL A 68 -22.68 -25.98 7.76
CA VAL A 68 -22.44 -24.99 6.70
C VAL A 68 -21.23 -24.16 7.15
N PRO A 69 -20.08 -24.21 6.46
CA PRO A 69 -18.97 -23.34 6.81
C PRO A 69 -19.46 -21.90 6.63
N GLU A 70 -19.49 -21.14 7.71
CA GLU A 70 -19.81 -19.73 7.68
C GLU A 70 -18.92 -19.07 6.63
N LYS A 71 -19.53 -18.50 5.59
CA LYS A 71 -18.80 -17.78 4.54
C LYS A 71 -18.17 -16.56 5.20
N LYS A 72 -16.92 -16.69 5.66
CA LYS A 72 -16.10 -15.58 6.12
C LYS A 72 -15.88 -14.65 4.94
N LEU A 73 -16.72 -13.63 4.84
CA LEU A 73 -16.48 -12.50 3.97
C LEU A 73 -15.30 -11.74 4.57
N GLU A 74 -14.13 -11.85 3.94
CA GLU A 74 -13.02 -10.97 4.29
C GLU A 74 -13.43 -9.51 4.07
N ARG A 75 -12.85 -8.61 4.87
CA ARG A 75 -13.24 -7.19 4.98
C ARG A 75 -13.31 -6.45 3.64
N ASP A 76 -12.60 -6.95 2.62
CA ASP A 76 -12.45 -6.30 1.32
C ASP A 76 -13.34 -6.91 0.22
N GLY A 77 -14.21 -7.88 0.53
CA GLY A 77 -15.20 -8.42 -0.42
C GLY A 77 -14.63 -9.22 -1.60
N TRP A 78 -13.31 -9.20 -1.79
CA TRP A 78 -12.59 -10.01 -2.75
C TRP A 78 -12.35 -11.41 -2.19
N GLN A 79 -12.78 -12.43 -2.92
CA GLN A 79 -12.49 -13.83 -2.64
C GLN A 79 -11.94 -14.44 -3.93
N GLU A 80 -10.64 -14.76 -3.97
CA GLU A 80 -10.05 -15.45 -5.11
C GLU A 80 -10.63 -16.85 -5.20
N PHE A 81 -11.34 -17.13 -6.30
CA PHE A 81 -11.77 -18.48 -6.62
C PHE A 81 -10.56 -19.24 -7.17
N GLN A 82 -9.98 -20.11 -6.34
CA GLN A 82 -9.03 -21.11 -6.83
C GLN A 82 -9.80 -22.09 -7.72
N PRO A 83 -9.33 -22.39 -8.95
CA PRO A 83 -9.95 -23.43 -9.76
C PRO A 83 -9.88 -24.75 -8.99
N VAL A 84 -11.02 -25.41 -8.81
CA VAL A 84 -11.06 -26.76 -8.27
C VAL A 84 -10.45 -27.68 -9.33
N THR A 85 -9.20 -28.06 -9.15
CA THR A 85 -8.53 -29.08 -9.97
C THR A 85 -9.10 -30.44 -9.55
N ASN A 86 -10.25 -30.81 -10.13
CA ASN A 86 -10.70 -32.19 -10.11
C ASN A 86 -9.95 -32.92 -11.23
N ASP A 87 -8.91 -33.68 -10.88
CA ASP A 87 -8.04 -34.41 -11.81
C ASP A 87 -8.74 -35.60 -12.53
N ASP A 88 -10.02 -35.86 -12.25
CA ASP A 88 -10.73 -37.07 -12.69
C ASP A 88 -11.44 -36.96 -14.06
N TYR A 89 -11.32 -35.84 -14.78
CA TYR A 89 -11.91 -35.70 -16.11
C TYR A 89 -10.85 -35.79 -17.20
N TYR A 90 -10.80 -36.93 -17.90
CA TYR A 90 -10.13 -37.06 -19.18
C TYR A 90 -10.76 -36.08 -20.19
N TYR A 91 -10.15 -34.90 -20.33
CA TYR A 91 -10.40 -34.04 -21.48
C TYR A 91 -9.66 -34.63 -22.68
N GLU A 92 -10.41 -34.97 -23.72
CA GLU A 92 -9.85 -35.25 -25.03
C GLU A 92 -9.37 -33.90 -25.60
N GLU A 93 -8.05 -33.74 -25.81
CA GLU A 93 -7.43 -32.52 -26.34
C GLU A 93 -7.97 -32.20 -27.73
N ILE A 94 -8.95 -31.30 -27.80
CA ILE A 94 -9.45 -30.72 -29.06
C ILE A 94 -8.45 -29.63 -29.50
N PRO A 95 -8.12 -29.50 -30.81
CA PRO A 95 -7.07 -28.61 -31.27
C PRO A 95 -7.33 -27.13 -30.96
N GLU A 96 -6.29 -26.46 -30.47
CA GLU A 96 -6.16 -25.05 -30.11
C GLU A 96 -6.99 -24.10 -30.99
N HIS A 97 -7.87 -23.31 -30.37
CA HIS A 97 -8.57 -22.24 -31.06
C HIS A 97 -7.61 -21.05 -31.32
N PRO A 98 -7.59 -20.44 -32.54
CA PRO A 98 -6.67 -19.36 -32.91
C PRO A 98 -6.75 -18.06 -32.09
N TYR A 99 -7.66 -17.99 -31.11
CA TYR A 99 -7.91 -16.83 -30.26
C TYR A 99 -7.41 -17.02 -28.81
N GLU A 100 -6.83 -18.17 -28.47
CA GLU A 100 -6.27 -18.40 -27.12
C GLU A 100 -4.95 -17.66 -26.86
N ASP A 101 -4.26 -17.18 -27.90
CA ASP A 101 -3.01 -16.41 -27.74
C ASP A 101 -3.20 -15.10 -26.95
N ALA A 102 -4.42 -14.57 -26.87
CA ALA A 102 -4.73 -13.36 -26.10
C ALA A 102 -4.71 -13.56 -24.58
N TYR A 103 -4.77 -14.82 -24.10
CA TYR A 103 -4.75 -15.16 -22.68
C TYR A 103 -3.42 -15.78 -22.23
N ARG A 104 -2.33 -15.56 -22.98
CA ARG A 104 -0.99 -15.84 -22.45
C ARG A 104 -0.79 -15.00 -21.20
N SER A 105 -1.03 -15.63 -20.05
CA SER A 105 -0.58 -15.20 -18.74
C SER A 105 0.83 -14.66 -18.90
N TYR A 106 1.03 -13.39 -18.55
CA TYR A 106 2.31 -12.71 -18.69
C TYR A 106 3.38 -13.52 -17.94
N GLU A 107 4.08 -14.43 -18.63
CA GLU A 107 5.19 -15.16 -18.05
C GLU A 107 6.28 -14.14 -17.81
N ARG A 108 6.50 -13.81 -16.53
CA ARG A 108 7.50 -12.84 -16.12
C ARG A 108 8.83 -13.28 -16.74
N PRO A 109 9.46 -12.46 -17.63
CA PRO A 109 10.66 -12.87 -18.32
C PRO A 109 11.69 -13.29 -17.28
N ARG A 110 12.16 -14.53 -17.41
CA ARG A 110 13.08 -15.18 -16.48
C ARG A 110 14.46 -14.51 -16.66
N HIS A 111 14.65 -13.36 -16.02
CA HIS A 111 15.88 -12.58 -16.13
C HIS A 111 17.06 -13.41 -15.61
N SER A 112 18.08 -13.56 -16.46
CA SER A 112 19.36 -14.12 -16.02
C SER A 112 19.94 -13.27 -14.89
N GLY A 113 20.62 -13.88 -13.92
CA GLY A 113 21.22 -13.16 -12.79
C GLY A 113 22.13 -12.00 -13.24
N PHE A 114 22.75 -12.13 -14.41
CA PHE A 114 23.56 -11.10 -15.05
C PHE A 114 22.72 -9.89 -15.51
N THR A 115 21.58 -10.08 -16.18
CA THR A 115 20.71 -8.96 -16.58
C THR A 115 20.14 -8.21 -15.38
N ARG A 116 19.78 -8.94 -14.31
CA ARG A 116 19.34 -8.33 -13.04
C ARG A 116 20.46 -7.52 -12.38
N PHE A 117 21.70 -8.02 -12.43
CA PHE A 117 22.87 -7.28 -11.95
C PHE A 117 23.07 -5.96 -12.70
N PHE A 118 23.05 -5.97 -14.03
CA PHE A 118 23.19 -4.75 -14.84
C PHE A 118 22.04 -3.76 -14.63
N GLN A 119 20.81 -4.26 -14.44
CA GLN A 119 19.66 -3.43 -14.13
C GLN A 119 19.82 -2.72 -12.77
N VAL A 120 20.21 -3.46 -11.73
CA VAL A 120 20.46 -2.89 -10.39
C VAL A 120 21.65 -1.93 -10.43
N ALA A 121 22.75 -2.31 -11.09
CA ALA A 121 23.93 -1.47 -11.24
C ALA A 121 23.63 -0.18 -12.04
N GLY A 122 22.77 -0.27 -13.05
CA GLY A 122 22.31 0.88 -13.83
C GLY A 122 21.48 1.85 -13.01
N VAL A 123 20.48 1.34 -12.27
CA VAL A 123 19.65 2.17 -11.37
C VAL A 123 20.49 2.81 -10.27
N LEU A 124 21.43 2.07 -9.68
CA LEU A 124 22.36 2.58 -8.68
C LEU A 124 23.26 3.68 -9.24
N SER A 125 23.85 3.44 -10.41
CA SER A 125 24.78 4.39 -11.05
C SER A 125 24.06 5.67 -11.48
N PHE A 126 22.84 5.56 -12.00
CA PHE A 126 22.02 6.71 -12.37
C PHE A 126 21.61 7.52 -11.13
N ASN A 127 21.17 6.84 -10.07
CA ASN A 127 20.83 7.48 -8.81
C ASN A 127 22.06 8.14 -8.15
N PHE A 128 23.22 7.49 -8.21
CA PHE A 128 24.48 8.06 -7.74
C PHE A 128 24.84 9.31 -8.55
N LEU A 129 24.82 9.25 -9.88
CA LEU A 129 25.16 10.38 -10.73
C LEU A 129 24.30 11.60 -10.44
N LEU A 130 22.97 11.43 -10.34
CA LEU A 130 22.08 12.56 -10.06
C LEU A 130 22.19 13.07 -8.62
N MET A 131 22.13 12.17 -7.63
CA MET A 131 22.04 12.59 -6.24
C MET A 131 23.40 13.02 -5.66
N PHE A 132 24.51 12.46 -6.14
CA PHE A 132 25.85 12.80 -5.67
C PHE A 132 26.14 14.29 -5.85
N TRP A 133 25.87 14.85 -7.03
CA TRP A 133 26.09 16.28 -7.30
C TRP A 133 25.22 17.17 -6.42
N LEU A 134 23.98 16.78 -6.14
CA LEU A 134 23.09 17.53 -5.26
C LEU A 134 23.62 17.55 -3.81
N ILE A 135 23.98 16.37 -3.28
CA ILE A 135 24.54 16.25 -1.93
C ILE A 135 25.86 17.02 -1.82
N PHE A 136 26.70 16.93 -2.85
CA PHE A 136 27.95 17.66 -2.94
C PHE A 136 27.73 19.17 -2.93
N ALA A 137 26.78 19.69 -3.70
CA ALA A 137 26.43 21.10 -3.74
C ALA A 137 25.97 21.60 -2.35
N PHE A 138 25.06 20.88 -1.68
CA PHE A 138 24.64 21.24 -0.32
C PHE A 138 25.79 21.21 0.69
N THR A 139 26.69 20.25 0.57
CA THR A 139 27.86 20.16 1.44
C THR A 139 28.79 21.35 1.22
N MET A 140 29.00 21.77 -0.03
CA MET A 140 29.81 22.95 -0.36
C MET A 140 29.20 24.25 0.16
N VAL A 141 27.88 24.40 0.08
CA VAL A 141 27.18 25.56 0.67
C VAL A 141 27.36 25.59 2.19
N LEU A 142 27.17 24.45 2.87
CA LEU A 142 27.40 24.37 4.31
C LEU A 142 28.84 24.68 4.69
N PHE A 143 29.80 24.17 3.93
CA PHE A 143 31.22 24.47 4.13
C PHE A 143 31.53 25.96 3.95
N SER A 144 30.96 26.60 2.92
CA SER A 144 31.09 28.04 2.69
C SER A 144 30.52 28.85 3.86
N CYS A 145 29.32 28.50 4.35
CA CYS A 145 28.74 29.17 5.51
C CYS A 145 29.61 29.02 6.77
N TRP A 146 30.24 27.85 6.97
CA TRP A 146 31.20 27.63 8.05
C TRP A 146 32.42 28.54 7.92
N LEU A 147 32.99 28.63 6.72
CA LEU A 147 34.14 29.48 6.43
C LEU A 147 33.81 30.94 6.71
N VAL A 148 32.68 31.45 6.20
CA VAL A 148 32.22 32.82 6.43
C VAL A 148 32.06 33.12 7.92
N ALA A 149 31.43 32.21 8.68
CA ALA A 149 31.24 32.39 10.12
C ALA A 149 32.58 32.46 10.88
N ILE A 150 33.55 31.63 10.50
CA ILE A 150 34.90 31.65 11.08
C ILE A 150 35.62 32.95 10.72
N VAL A 151 35.59 33.39 9.47
CA VAL A 151 36.24 34.63 9.03
C VAL A 151 35.65 35.85 9.75
N PHE A 152 34.33 35.88 9.93
CA PHE A 152 33.65 36.95 10.66
C PHE A 152 34.08 37.00 12.13
N LEU A 153 34.42 35.87 12.73
CA LEU A 153 34.95 35.81 14.10
C LEU A 153 36.26 36.62 14.24
N PHE A 154 37.11 36.62 13.21
CA PHE A 154 38.37 37.36 13.18
C PHE A 154 38.22 38.83 12.77
N SER A 155 37.02 39.26 12.35
CA SER A 155 36.76 40.64 11.90
C SER A 155 37.21 41.74 12.89
N PRO A 156 36.99 41.61 14.22
CA PRO A 156 37.39 42.65 15.19
C PRO A 156 38.90 42.87 15.26
N ILE A 157 39.70 41.85 14.96
CA ILE A 157 41.17 41.95 14.98
C ILE A 157 41.64 42.86 13.84
N LEU A 158 41.05 42.73 12.65
CA LEU A 158 41.31 43.65 11.54
C LEU A 158 40.83 45.07 11.85
N GLY A 159 39.67 45.20 12.51
CA GLY A 159 39.18 46.49 13.00
C GLY A 159 40.17 47.17 13.94
N GLY A 160 40.70 46.44 14.93
CA GLY A 160 41.68 46.96 15.89
C GLY A 160 42.99 47.43 15.24
N ILE A 161 43.50 46.68 14.26
CA ILE A 161 44.70 47.07 13.50
C ILE A 161 44.46 48.38 12.76
N SER A 162 43.28 48.55 12.15
CA SER A 162 42.96 49.76 11.38
C SER A 162 42.99 51.04 12.21
N VAL A 163 42.59 50.96 13.48
CA VAL A 163 42.62 52.10 14.42
C VAL A 163 44.05 52.48 14.78
N PHE A 164 44.92 51.50 15.00
CA PHE A 164 46.30 51.74 15.37
C PHE A 164 47.13 52.34 14.23
N SER A 165 46.84 51.94 12.98
CA SER A 165 47.59 52.40 11.82
C SER A 165 47.13 53.76 11.26
N GLY A 166 45.96 54.27 11.65
CA GLY A 166 45.49 55.61 11.28
C GLY A 166 45.28 55.84 9.78
N PHE A 167 45.15 54.79 8.97
CA PHE A 167 45.09 54.88 7.50
C PHE A 167 43.76 55.42 6.94
N ASN A 168 42.73 55.61 7.77
CA ASN A 168 41.37 55.90 7.29
C ASN A 168 40.64 56.88 8.24
N ASP A 169 39.99 57.90 7.69
CA ASP A 169 39.24 58.90 8.48
C ASP A 169 38.00 58.30 9.17
N GLY A 170 37.51 57.16 8.67
CA GLY A 170 36.34 56.44 9.17
C GLY A 170 36.61 55.29 10.16
N THR A 171 37.75 55.28 10.87
CA THR A 171 38.20 54.15 11.72
C THR A 171 37.18 53.70 12.78
N MET A 172 36.48 54.63 13.44
CA MET A 172 35.49 54.29 14.48
C MET A 172 34.27 53.55 13.91
N PHE A 173 33.83 53.94 12.71
CA PHE A 173 32.77 53.23 11.99
C PHE A 173 33.22 51.84 11.56
N GLN A 174 34.47 51.70 11.08
CA GLN A 174 35.06 50.41 10.72
C GLN A 174 35.15 49.45 11.92
N LEU A 175 35.50 49.96 13.12
CA LEU A 175 35.43 49.17 14.35
C LEU A 175 34.03 48.67 14.65
N PHE A 176 33.03 49.54 14.60
CA PHE A 176 31.64 49.18 14.87
C PHE A 176 31.16 48.06 13.94
N VAL A 177 31.43 48.19 12.64
CA VAL A 177 31.12 47.16 11.64
C VAL A 177 31.84 45.84 11.94
N SER A 178 33.11 45.89 12.36
CA SER A 178 33.87 44.68 12.67
C SER A 178 33.33 43.91 13.89
N VAL A 179 32.90 44.62 14.93
CA VAL A 179 32.26 44.03 16.12
C VAL A 179 30.90 43.46 15.75
N PHE A 180 30.13 44.17 14.92
CA PHE A 180 28.84 43.70 14.43
C PHE A 180 28.98 42.40 13.60
N LEU A 181 29.94 42.34 12.66
CA LEU A 181 30.21 41.13 11.87
C LEU A 181 30.64 39.96 12.77
N SER A 182 31.45 40.22 13.80
CA SER A 182 31.83 39.20 14.78
C SER A 182 30.63 38.64 15.53
N GLY A 183 29.72 39.51 15.98
CA GLY A 183 28.45 39.09 16.57
C GLY A 183 27.62 38.22 15.62
N SER A 184 27.51 38.61 14.34
CA SER A 184 26.86 37.81 13.31
C SER A 184 27.55 36.46 13.09
N GLY A 185 28.88 36.39 13.19
CA GLY A 185 29.65 35.15 13.09
C GLY A 185 29.32 34.17 14.21
N ILE A 186 29.23 34.64 15.46
CA ILE A 186 28.87 33.81 16.62
C ILE A 186 27.45 33.25 16.49
N ILE A 187 26.48 34.09 16.10
CA ILE A 187 25.11 33.66 15.84
C ILE A 187 25.09 32.64 14.69
N GLY A 188 25.87 32.89 13.65
CA GLY A 188 26.08 31.96 12.54
C GLY A 188 26.53 30.59 13.02
N LEU A 189 27.59 30.49 13.82
CA LEU A 189 28.09 29.22 14.37
C LEU A 189 27.02 28.48 15.20
N LEU A 190 26.23 29.22 15.98
CA LEU A 190 25.14 28.65 16.79
C LEU A 190 24.04 28.03 15.92
N ILE A 191 23.71 28.64 14.78
CA ILE A 191 22.72 28.11 13.81
C ILE A 191 23.30 26.99 12.95
N LEU A 192 24.57 27.09 12.54
CA LEU A 192 25.21 26.10 11.67
C LEU A 192 25.38 24.75 12.37
N THR A 193 25.65 24.71 13.67
CA THR A 193 25.86 23.45 14.39
C THR A 193 24.64 22.49 14.39
N PRO A 194 23.40 22.91 14.72
CA PRO A 194 22.22 22.06 14.57
C PRO A 194 21.90 21.77 13.10
N LEU A 195 22.14 22.72 12.19
CA LEU A 195 21.89 22.54 10.76
C LEU A 195 22.78 21.43 10.17
N THR A 196 24.08 21.42 10.48
CA THR A 196 25.00 20.35 10.06
C THR A 196 24.61 18.99 10.65
N LYS A 197 24.16 18.94 11.92
CA LYS A 197 23.66 17.71 12.55
C LYS A 197 22.39 17.19 11.85
N PHE A 198 21.46 18.09 11.51
CA PHE A 198 20.24 17.76 10.79
C PHE A 198 20.58 17.21 9.39
N PHE A 199 21.44 17.90 8.64
CA PHE A 199 21.89 17.46 7.32
C PHE A 199 22.53 16.07 7.38
N GLY A 200 23.40 15.80 8.36
CA GLY A 200 23.99 14.48 8.56
C GLY A 200 22.96 13.38 8.86
N LYS A 201 21.92 13.68 9.65
CA LYS A 201 20.81 12.74 9.89
C LYS A 201 20.00 12.47 8.61
N ALA A 202 19.70 13.51 7.84
CA ALA A 202 18.99 13.39 6.57
C ALA A 202 19.79 12.55 5.57
N LEU A 203 21.10 12.81 5.44
CA LEU A 203 22.01 12.05 4.56
C LEU A 203 22.08 10.57 4.96
N ARG A 204 22.20 10.26 6.27
CA ARG A 204 22.18 8.87 6.74
C ARG A 204 20.87 8.18 6.42
N ARG A 205 19.73 8.84 6.64
CA ARG A 205 18.40 8.28 6.31
C ARG A 205 18.26 8.03 4.82
N TYR A 206 18.77 8.93 3.98
CA TYR A 206 18.81 8.77 2.54
C TYR A 206 19.63 7.54 2.12
N LEU A 207 20.86 7.41 2.64
CA LEU A 207 21.73 6.27 2.33
C LEU A 207 21.09 4.94 2.78
N GLN A 208 20.50 4.90 3.98
CA GLN A 208 19.78 3.73 4.48
C GLN A 208 18.55 3.38 3.64
N TRP A 209 17.81 4.37 3.15
CA TRP A 209 16.70 4.14 2.24
C TRP A 209 17.19 3.57 0.91
N ASN A 210 18.24 4.14 0.33
CA ASN A 210 18.82 3.67 -0.93
C ASN A 210 19.27 2.19 -0.82
N ILE A 211 19.94 1.83 0.27
CA ILE A 211 20.35 0.45 0.55
C ILE A 211 19.14 -0.49 0.71
N ARG A 212 18.07 -0.07 1.40
CA ARG A 212 16.85 -0.88 1.55
C ARG A 212 16.13 -1.09 0.22
N VAL A 213 16.05 -0.06 -0.62
CA VAL A 213 15.48 -0.16 -1.97
C VAL A 213 16.27 -1.17 -2.81
N LEU A 214 17.61 -1.12 -2.77
CA LEU A 214 18.47 -2.05 -3.51
C LEU A 214 18.33 -3.50 -3.05
N ARG A 215 18.01 -3.73 -1.77
CA ARG A 215 17.73 -5.07 -1.23
C ARG A 215 16.33 -5.58 -1.56
N GLY A 216 15.42 -4.72 -2.03
CA GLY A 216 14.03 -5.06 -2.28
C GLY A 216 13.21 -5.27 -1.01
N GLU A 217 13.60 -4.63 0.10
CA GLU A 217 12.90 -4.68 1.40
C GLU A 217 11.74 -3.66 1.49
N ILE A 218 11.38 -3.02 0.36
CA ILE A 218 10.32 -2.00 0.23
C ILE A 218 9.37 -2.41 -0.88
#